data_AF-A0A5A9N5Q3-F1
#
_entry.id   AF-A0A5A9N5Q3-F1
#
_cell.length_a   1.000
_cell.length_b   1.000
_cell.length_c   1.000
_cell.angle_alpha   90.00
_cell.angle_beta   90.00
_cell.angle_gamma   90.00
#
_symmetry.space_group_name_H-M   'P 1'
#
loop_
_entity.id
_entity.type
_entity.pdbx_description
1 polymer ?
#
loop_
_entity_poly.entity_id
_entity_poly.type
_entity_poly.pdbx_seq_one_letter_code
_entity_poly.pdbx_strand_id
1 'polypeptide(L)'
;MSPVRWVSVTRRSALNSASVLRRPSRFCHCSGLILGQRIKMAGRRVAVKAIDWLAFAERVPPNQRAMFNSLKTRSDAITAKLTSLPEKPVTIDWNHYRTVVAKAGMVDEFEKKFSVLKVPEPVDTQTAKIDAQEQEANKNAAAYLEASKARIAEYENGLEKFRNMIPFDQMTIEDLNNTFPETKLDKVKYPYWPHKPIADL
;
A
#
# COMPACT_ATOMS: atom_id res chain seq x y z
N MET A 1 -57.96 14.96 -6.88
CA MET A 1 -57.56 16.34 -7.24
C MET A 1 -56.45 16.78 -6.31
N SER A 2 -55.31 17.11 -6.90
CA SER A 2 -54.04 17.48 -6.26
C SER A 2 -54.11 18.76 -5.42
N PRO A 3 -53.06 19.04 -4.63
CA PRO A 3 -52.37 20.30 -4.88
C PRO A 3 -50.84 20.13 -4.94
N VAL A 4 -50.30 20.64 -6.04
CA VAL A 4 -48.87 20.79 -6.36
C VAL A 4 -48.34 22.00 -5.58
N ARG A 5 -47.28 21.83 -4.79
CA ARG A 5 -46.62 22.92 -4.06
C ARG A 5 -45.25 23.22 -4.69
N TRP A 6 -45.24 24.31 -5.46
CA TRP A 6 -44.15 25.25 -5.75
C TRP A 6 -42.69 24.83 -5.51
N VAL A 7 -42.00 24.63 -6.63
CA VAL A 7 -40.57 24.91 -6.91
C VAL A 7 -40.46 26.45 -7.00
N SER A 8 -39.46 27.23 -6.54
CA SER A 8 -38.01 27.09 -6.43
C SER A 8 -37.40 28.35 -5.77
N VAL A 9 -36.07 28.28 -5.55
CA VAL A 9 -35.07 29.36 -5.55
C VAL A 9 -34.75 29.99 -4.19
N THR A 10 -33.60 29.58 -3.63
CA THR A 10 -32.70 30.54 -2.99
C THR A 10 -31.26 30.26 -3.44
N ARG A 11 -30.74 31.15 -4.31
CA ARG A 11 -29.30 31.34 -4.55
C ARG A 11 -28.69 31.99 -3.31
N ARG A 12 -27.53 31.51 -2.86
CA ARG A 12 -26.55 32.38 -2.19
C ARG A 12 -25.14 31.94 -2.56
N SER A 13 -24.52 32.76 -3.39
CA SER A 13 -23.13 32.75 -3.80
C SER A 13 -22.37 33.82 -3.03
N ALA A 14 -21.26 33.45 -2.38
CA ALA A 14 -20.12 34.30 -1.99
C ALA A 14 -19.01 33.34 -1.50
N LEU A 15 -17.98 33.03 -2.29
CA LEU A 15 -16.71 33.76 -2.50
C LEU A 15 -15.75 33.78 -1.29
N ASN A 16 -14.55 33.26 -1.58
CA ASN A 16 -13.20 33.62 -1.09
C ASN A 16 -12.82 33.37 0.38
N SER A 17 -11.82 32.50 0.60
CA SER A 17 -10.40 32.92 0.71
C SER A 17 -9.51 31.77 1.18
N ALA A 18 -8.30 31.73 0.64
CA ALA A 18 -7.23 30.78 0.90
C ALA A 18 -6.59 30.96 2.28
N SER A 19 -6.12 29.87 2.89
CA SER A 19 -4.90 29.86 3.71
C SER A 19 -4.40 28.44 3.95
N VAL A 20 -3.34 28.11 3.22
CA VAL A 20 -2.43 26.99 3.43
C VAL A 20 -1.73 27.15 4.79
N LEU A 21 -1.90 26.20 5.71
CA LEU A 21 -1.02 26.07 6.87
C LEU A 21 -0.65 24.60 7.13
N ARG A 22 0.62 24.34 6.79
CA ARG A 22 1.55 23.24 7.13
C ARG A 22 1.11 22.29 8.24
N ARG A 23 1.02 20.99 7.92
CA ARG A 23 1.21 19.90 8.90
C ARG A 23 2.69 19.48 8.91
N PRO A 24 3.36 19.38 10.06
CA PRO A 24 4.73 18.94 10.15
C PRO A 24 4.84 17.43 9.90
N SER A 25 5.80 17.08 9.05
CA SER A 25 6.27 15.73 8.75
C SER A 25 6.80 15.04 10.01
N ARG A 26 6.01 14.12 10.56
CA ARG A 26 6.49 13.15 11.55
C ARG A 26 7.27 12.06 10.81
N PHE A 27 8.58 12.25 10.69
CA PHE A 27 9.53 11.16 10.45
C PHE A 27 9.60 10.32 11.74
N CYS A 28 8.73 9.32 11.87
CA CYS A 28 8.96 8.24 12.81
C CYS A 28 9.84 7.18 12.14
N HIS A 29 11.11 7.16 12.52
CA HIS A 29 11.95 5.99 12.39
C HIS A 29 11.29 4.83 13.15
N CYS A 30 10.79 3.84 12.43
CA CYS A 30 10.50 2.51 12.97
C CYS A 30 11.34 1.49 12.18
N SER A 31 12.66 1.58 12.37
CA SER A 31 13.56 0.47 12.08
C SER A 31 13.54 -0.47 13.27
N GLY A 32 13.18 -1.73 13.02
CA GLY A 32 13.47 -2.83 13.94
C GLY A 32 12.22 -3.55 14.44
N LEU A 33 12.22 -4.87 14.21
CA LEU A 33 11.34 -5.89 14.76
C LEU A 33 9.97 -6.04 14.09
N ILE A 34 9.99 -6.57 12.86
CA ILE A 34 8.96 -7.53 12.43
C ILE A 34 9.65 -8.85 12.12
N LEU A 35 10.22 -9.50 13.15
CA LEU A 35 10.35 -10.96 13.11
C LEU A 35 8.95 -11.52 13.40
N GLY A 36 8.13 -11.55 12.36
CA GLY A 36 6.74 -12.00 12.42
C GLY A 36 6.67 -13.50 12.59
N GLN A 37 6.16 -13.94 13.74
CA GLN A 37 5.74 -15.31 14.00
C GLN A 37 4.91 -15.87 12.82
N ARG A 38 5.44 -16.95 12.23
CA ARG A 38 4.85 -17.70 11.12
C ARG A 38 3.67 -18.52 11.67
N ILE A 39 2.46 -18.04 11.47
CA ILE A 39 1.22 -18.73 11.89
C ILE A 39 0.83 -19.70 10.78
N LYS A 40 0.81 -21.01 11.07
CA LYS A 40 0.24 -22.02 10.15
C LYS A 40 -1.26 -21.73 9.96
N MET A 41 -1.66 -21.46 8.72
CA MET A 41 -3.00 -20.97 8.36
C MET A 41 -4.07 -22.06 8.22
N ALA A 42 -3.69 -23.33 8.27
CA ALA A 42 -4.55 -24.45 7.85
C ALA A 42 -5.70 -24.82 8.80
N GLY A 43 -5.75 -24.32 10.04
CA GLY A 43 -6.71 -24.83 11.04
C GLY A 43 -7.23 -23.80 12.06
N ARG A 44 -7.06 -22.50 11.81
CA ARG A 44 -7.60 -21.46 12.71
C ARG A 44 -8.55 -20.58 11.94
N ARG A 45 -9.70 -20.25 12.56
CA ARG A 45 -10.36 -18.96 12.34
C ARG A 45 -9.28 -17.92 12.66
N VAL A 46 -8.53 -17.53 11.63
CA VAL A 46 -7.34 -16.72 11.79
C VAL A 46 -7.79 -15.49 12.53
N ALA A 47 -7.24 -15.28 13.74
CA ALA A 47 -7.39 -14.03 14.45
C ALA A 47 -7.01 -12.95 13.45
N VAL A 48 -8.01 -12.21 12.98
CA VAL A 48 -7.84 -11.13 12.02
C VAL A 48 -6.86 -10.18 12.67
N LYS A 49 -5.56 -10.30 12.32
CA LYS A 49 -4.61 -9.24 12.63
C LYS A 49 -5.24 -8.01 12.01
N ALA A 50 -5.60 -7.02 12.83
CA ALA A 50 -6.27 -5.83 12.36
C ALA A 50 -5.40 -5.19 11.29
N ILE A 51 -5.76 -5.38 10.02
CA ILE A 51 -5.06 -4.77 8.90
C ILE A 51 -5.43 -3.29 8.96
N ASP A 52 -4.43 -2.43 9.12
CA ASP A 52 -4.65 -0.99 9.00
C ASP A 52 -4.87 -0.64 7.53
N TRP A 53 -6.13 -0.66 7.12
CA TRP A 53 -6.56 -0.35 5.76
C TRP A 53 -6.25 1.10 5.34
N LEU A 54 -6.13 2.03 6.30
CA LEU A 54 -5.80 3.43 6.01
C LEU A 54 -4.31 3.54 5.65
N ALA A 55 -3.44 3.01 6.50
CA ALA A 55 -2.00 3.00 6.27
C ALA A 55 -1.61 2.20 5.01
N PHE A 56 -2.40 1.19 4.64
CA PHE A 56 -2.21 0.47 3.37
C PHE A 56 -2.66 1.31 2.18
N ALA A 57 -3.82 2.00 2.25
CA ALA A 57 -4.33 2.83 1.18
C ALA A 57 -3.39 3.99 0.81
N GLU A 58 -2.67 4.56 1.78
CA GLU A 58 -1.68 5.62 1.56
C GLU A 58 -0.46 5.15 0.75
N ARG A 59 -0.07 3.87 0.88
CA ARG A 59 1.09 3.29 0.19
C ARG A 59 0.79 2.86 -1.24
N VAL A 60 -0.49 2.70 -1.60
CA VAL A 60 -0.89 2.17 -2.91
C VAL A 60 -0.83 3.26 -3.98
N PRO A 61 -0.03 3.04 -5.05
CA PRO A 61 0.01 3.94 -6.21
C PRO A 61 -1.37 4.06 -6.89
N PRO A 62 -1.70 5.19 -7.55
CA PRO A 62 -3.01 5.44 -8.13
C PRO A 62 -3.42 4.40 -9.20
N ASN A 63 -2.46 3.88 -9.96
CA ASN A 63 -2.66 2.82 -10.95
C ASN A 63 -3.09 1.47 -10.34
N GLN A 64 -2.81 1.22 -9.06
CA GLN A 64 -3.11 -0.04 -8.39
C GLN A 64 -4.35 0.02 -7.46
N ARG A 65 -5.01 1.18 -7.36
CA ARG A 65 -6.17 1.37 -6.48
C ARG A 65 -7.35 0.44 -6.78
N ALA A 66 -7.59 0.10 -8.04
CA ALA A 66 -8.65 -0.82 -8.41
C ALA A 66 -8.41 -2.23 -7.83
N MET A 67 -7.16 -2.70 -7.88
CA MET A 67 -6.74 -4.00 -7.35
C MET A 67 -6.85 -4.00 -5.82
N PHE A 68 -6.45 -2.91 -5.16
CA PHE A 68 -6.63 -2.74 -3.72
C PHE A 68 -8.10 -2.79 -3.29
N ASN A 69 -8.98 -2.05 -3.97
CA ASN A 69 -10.42 -2.06 -3.66
C ASN A 69 -11.03 -3.46 -3.83
N SER A 70 -10.57 -4.21 -4.84
CA SER A 70 -11.00 -5.60 -5.06
C SER A 70 -10.56 -6.53 -3.92
N LEU A 71 -9.33 -6.36 -3.43
CA LEU A 71 -8.78 -7.13 -2.31
C LEU A 71 -9.53 -6.81 -1.02
N LYS A 72 -9.75 -5.52 -0.74
CA LYS A 72 -10.50 -5.06 0.44
C LYS A 72 -11.92 -5.64 0.46
N THR A 73 -12.66 -5.51 -0.65
CA THR A 73 -14.02 -6.05 -0.76
C THR A 73 -14.07 -7.56 -0.51
N ARG A 74 -13.11 -8.31 -1.07
CA ARG A 74 -13.03 -9.76 -0.87
C ARG A 74 -12.68 -10.12 0.58
N SER A 75 -11.74 -9.39 1.19
CA SER A 75 -11.34 -9.58 2.59
C SER A 75 -12.49 -9.30 3.56
N ASP A 76 -13.21 -8.20 3.35
CA ASP A 76 -14.35 -7.82 4.19
C ASP A 76 -15.51 -8.82 4.00
N ALA A 77 -15.78 -9.26 2.77
CA ALA A 77 -16.80 -10.29 2.50
C ALA A 77 -16.47 -11.65 3.16
N ILE A 78 -15.19 -12.05 3.18
CA ILE A 78 -14.74 -13.27 3.86
C ILE A 78 -14.87 -13.10 5.38
N THR A 79 -14.44 -11.95 5.92
CA THR A 79 -14.57 -11.64 7.35
C THR A 79 -16.03 -11.69 7.79
N ALA A 80 -16.94 -11.06 7.05
CA ALA A 80 -18.37 -11.08 7.32
C ALA A 80 -18.93 -12.52 7.34
N LYS A 81 -18.58 -13.34 6.34
CA LYS A 81 -18.97 -14.75 6.30
C LYS A 81 -18.43 -15.54 7.50
N LEU A 82 -17.16 -15.33 7.86
CA LEU A 82 -16.55 -15.99 9.02
C LEU A 82 -17.23 -15.59 10.34
N THR A 83 -17.60 -14.32 10.50
CA THR A 83 -18.32 -13.84 11.70
C THR A 83 -19.76 -14.37 11.78
N SER A 84 -20.40 -14.61 10.63
CA SER A 84 -21.77 -15.16 10.59
C SER A 84 -21.85 -16.64 10.96
N LEU A 85 -20.74 -17.38 10.83
CA LEU A 85 -20.68 -18.81 11.12
C LEU A 85 -20.35 -19.01 12.61
N PRO A 86 -21.17 -19.71 13.41
CA PRO A 86 -20.86 -19.98 14.80
C PRO A 86 -19.59 -20.85 14.94
N GLU A 87 -18.77 -20.61 15.96
CA GLU A 87 -17.47 -21.28 16.16
C GLU A 87 -17.57 -22.78 16.37
N LYS A 88 -18.67 -23.22 16.96
CA LYS A 88 -19.01 -24.63 17.16
C LYS A 88 -20.25 -24.94 16.32
N PRO A 89 -20.33 -26.12 15.69
CA PRO A 89 -21.60 -26.57 15.12
C PRO A 89 -22.66 -26.59 16.23
N VAL A 90 -23.91 -26.29 15.88
CA VAL A 90 -25.03 -26.36 16.83
C VAL A 90 -25.07 -27.76 17.43
N THR A 91 -25.08 -27.83 18.76
CA THR A 91 -25.17 -29.10 19.48
C THR A 91 -26.53 -29.73 19.19
N ILE A 92 -26.52 -30.95 18.63
CA ILE A 92 -27.74 -31.71 18.35
C ILE A 92 -28.28 -32.26 19.67
N ASP A 93 -29.54 -31.99 19.98
CA ASP A 93 -30.23 -32.61 21.12
C ASP A 93 -30.73 -34.01 20.75
N TRP A 94 -29.88 -35.01 20.98
CA TRP A 94 -30.20 -36.42 20.71
C TRP A 94 -31.30 -36.97 21.62
N ASN A 95 -31.52 -36.39 22.81
CA ASN A 95 -32.56 -36.86 23.73
C ASN A 95 -33.96 -36.51 23.23
N HIS A 96 -34.13 -35.32 22.64
CA HIS A 96 -35.39 -34.96 21.98
C HIS A 96 -35.74 -35.96 20.86
N TYR A 97 -34.76 -36.31 20.00
CA TYR A 97 -35.01 -37.23 18.89
C TYR A 97 -35.25 -38.68 19.33
N ARG A 98 -34.65 -39.14 20.42
CA ARG A 98 -34.96 -40.45 21.02
C ARG A 98 -36.43 -40.57 21.44
N THR A 99 -37.07 -39.47 21.86
CA THR A 99 -38.49 -39.49 22.31
C THR A 99 -39.50 -39.39 21.18
N VAL A 100 -39.16 -38.72 20.07
CA VAL A 100 -40.08 -38.47 18.95
C VAL A 100 -40.03 -39.58 17.90
N VAL A 101 -38.88 -40.25 17.73
CA VAL A 101 -38.69 -41.26 16.69
C VAL A 101 -39.19 -42.63 17.16
N ALA A 102 -40.25 -43.13 16.52
CA ALA A 102 -40.89 -44.40 16.87
C ALA A 102 -40.01 -45.65 16.64
N LYS A 103 -38.95 -45.56 15.84
CA LYS A 103 -38.00 -46.67 15.60
C LYS A 103 -36.84 -46.60 16.59
N ALA A 104 -36.88 -47.47 17.59
CA ALA A 104 -35.79 -47.66 18.55
C ALA A 104 -34.49 -48.11 17.82
N GLY A 105 -33.36 -47.46 18.11
CA GLY A 105 -32.03 -47.80 17.59
C GLY A 105 -31.52 -46.94 16.43
N MET A 106 -32.39 -46.28 15.66
CA MET A 106 -31.97 -45.44 14.53
C MET A 106 -31.17 -44.21 14.98
N VAL A 107 -31.60 -43.58 16.08
CA VAL A 107 -30.95 -42.37 16.62
C VAL A 107 -29.53 -42.67 17.14
N ASP A 108 -29.32 -43.84 17.75
CA ASP A 108 -28.01 -44.26 18.26
C ASP A 108 -27.01 -44.60 17.15
N GLU A 109 -27.49 -45.14 16.02
CA GLU A 109 -26.65 -45.34 14.83
C GLU A 109 -26.21 -44.02 14.20
N PHE A 110 -27.08 -43.00 14.18
CA PHE A 110 -26.73 -41.67 13.70
C PHE A 110 -25.78 -40.93 14.63
N GLU A 111 -25.94 -41.06 15.95
CA GLU A 111 -25.00 -40.49 16.93
C GLU A 111 -23.59 -41.10 16.75
N LYS A 112 -23.50 -42.42 16.55
CA LYS A 112 -22.23 -43.11 16.26
C LYS A 112 -21.60 -42.67 14.94
N LYS A 113 -22.39 -42.53 13.87
CA LYS A 113 -21.87 -42.06 12.58
C LYS A 113 -21.46 -40.59 12.62
N PHE A 114 -22.20 -39.74 13.34
CA PHE A 114 -21.92 -38.32 13.48
C PHE A 114 -20.63 -38.04 14.28
N SER A 115 -20.37 -38.81 15.34
CA SER A 115 -19.13 -38.69 16.13
C SER A 115 -17.88 -39.14 15.38
N VAL A 116 -18.00 -40.05 14.42
CA VAL A 116 -16.88 -40.51 13.57
C VAL A 116 -16.58 -39.54 12.43
N LEU A 117 -17.59 -38.79 11.95
CA LEU A 117 -17.42 -37.82 10.87
C LEU A 117 -16.62 -36.60 11.34
N LYS A 118 -15.33 -36.60 11.01
CA LYS A 118 -14.48 -35.41 11.08
C LYS A 118 -14.51 -34.69 9.74
N VAL A 119 -14.89 -33.42 9.73
CA VAL A 119 -14.81 -32.58 8.53
C VAL A 119 -13.32 -32.37 8.21
N PRO A 120 -12.84 -32.76 7.01
CA PRO A 120 -11.44 -32.57 6.65
C PRO A 120 -11.14 -31.07 6.57
N GLU A 121 -10.08 -30.64 7.25
CA GLU A 121 -9.60 -29.26 7.17
C GLU A 121 -8.99 -29.01 5.78
N PRO A 122 -9.18 -27.81 5.20
CA PRO A 122 -8.60 -27.47 3.91
C PRO A 122 -7.07 -27.46 3.99
N VAL A 123 -6.42 -28.15 3.06
CA VAL A 123 -4.95 -28.16 2.94
C VAL A 123 -4.47 -26.80 2.43
N ASP A 124 -3.52 -26.20 3.14
CA ASP A 124 -2.92 -24.91 2.77
C ASP A 124 -1.94 -25.08 1.60
N THR A 125 -2.30 -24.53 0.45
CA THR A 125 -1.49 -24.54 -0.78
C THR A 125 -0.91 -23.17 -1.13
N GLN A 126 -1.25 -22.12 -0.38
CA GLN A 126 -0.99 -20.74 -0.78
C GLN A 126 0.16 -20.10 0.01
N THR A 127 0.48 -20.60 1.20
CA THR A 127 1.61 -20.07 2.01
C THR A 127 2.95 -20.12 1.26
N ALA A 128 3.25 -21.21 0.56
CA ALA A 128 4.49 -21.31 -0.21
C ALA A 128 4.61 -20.28 -1.34
N LYS A 129 3.48 -19.89 -1.96
CA LYS A 129 3.47 -18.86 -3.01
C LYS A 129 3.64 -17.46 -2.43
N ILE A 130 3.04 -17.20 -1.27
CA ILE A 130 3.19 -15.92 -0.55
C ILE A 130 4.64 -15.73 -0.11
N ASP A 131 5.25 -16.76 0.46
CA ASP A 131 6.66 -16.69 0.89
C ASP A 131 7.61 -16.37 -0.28
N ALA A 132 7.36 -16.94 -1.47
CA ALA A 132 8.14 -16.63 -2.66
C ALA A 132 7.98 -15.16 -3.11
N GLN A 133 6.74 -14.66 -3.13
CA GLN A 133 6.45 -13.26 -3.48
C GLN A 133 7.07 -12.27 -2.47
N GLU A 134 7.05 -12.59 -1.18
CA GLU A 134 7.69 -11.78 -0.14
C GLU A 134 9.21 -11.70 -0.35
N GLN A 135 9.86 -12.80 -0.70
CA GLN A 135 11.30 -12.82 -1.00
C GLN A 135 11.65 -11.98 -2.23
N GLU A 136 10.85 -12.05 -3.29
CA GLU A 136 11.03 -11.23 -4.49
C GLU A 136 10.84 -9.73 -4.20
N ALA A 137 9.80 -9.38 -3.43
CA ALA A 137 9.55 -8.00 -3.02
C ALA A 137 10.69 -7.43 -2.16
N ASN A 138 11.23 -8.22 -1.24
CA ASN A 138 12.37 -7.81 -0.41
C ASN A 138 13.63 -7.54 -1.21
N LYS A 139 13.91 -8.36 -2.24
CA LYS A 139 15.05 -8.14 -3.16
C LYS A 139 14.87 -6.83 -3.94
N ASN A 140 13.68 -6.58 -4.48
CA ASN A 140 13.37 -5.36 -5.21
C ASN A 140 13.47 -4.12 -4.32
N ALA A 141 13.00 -4.21 -3.07
CA ALA A 141 13.11 -3.13 -2.10
C ALA A 141 14.57 -2.82 -1.76
N ALA A 142 15.39 -3.85 -1.53
CA ALA A 142 16.83 -3.68 -1.25
C ALA A 142 17.56 -3.01 -2.44
N ALA A 143 17.30 -3.47 -3.67
CA ALA A 143 17.86 -2.86 -4.87
C ALA A 143 17.45 -1.39 -5.02
N TYR A 144 16.19 -1.06 -4.75
CA TYR A 144 15.70 0.31 -4.78
C TYR A 144 16.34 1.20 -3.71
N LEU A 145 16.59 0.67 -2.51
CA LEU A 145 17.27 1.42 -1.45
C LEU A 145 18.70 1.78 -1.85
N GLU A 146 19.47 0.84 -2.39
CA GLU A 146 20.84 1.11 -2.85
C GLU A 146 20.86 2.11 -4.02
N ALA A 147 19.97 1.95 -5.01
CA ALA A 147 19.83 2.92 -6.10
C ALA A 147 19.39 4.31 -5.61
N SER A 148 18.60 4.39 -4.53
CA SER A 148 18.19 5.67 -3.94
C SER A 148 19.32 6.33 -3.17
N LYS A 149 20.13 5.57 -2.41
CA LYS A 149 21.32 6.10 -1.74
C LYS A 149 22.33 6.66 -2.73
N ALA A 150 22.57 5.96 -3.85
CA ALA A 150 23.42 6.45 -4.93
C ALA A 150 22.92 7.80 -5.48
N ARG A 151 21.62 7.92 -5.78
CA ARG A 151 21.02 9.18 -6.23
C ARG A 151 21.12 10.29 -5.20
N ILE A 152 20.92 9.98 -3.91
CA ILE A 152 21.07 10.97 -2.82
C ILE A 152 22.50 11.50 -2.79
N ALA A 153 23.51 10.62 -2.88
CA ALA A 153 24.91 11.04 -2.91
C ALA A 153 25.23 11.91 -4.15
N GLU A 154 24.70 11.58 -5.33
CA GLU A 154 24.83 12.42 -6.54
C GLU A 154 24.23 13.81 -6.33
N TYR A 155 23.03 13.90 -5.75
CA TYR A 155 22.37 15.18 -5.47
C TYR A 155 23.08 15.98 -4.36
N GLU A 156 23.62 15.31 -3.34
CA GLU A 156 24.43 15.96 -2.30
C GLU A 156 25.71 16.57 -2.88
N ASN A 157 26.42 15.84 -3.75
CA ASN A 157 27.58 16.36 -4.48
C ASN A 157 27.20 17.57 -5.35
N GLY A 158 26.04 17.52 -6.02
CA GLY A 158 25.52 18.65 -6.79
C GLY A 158 25.21 19.87 -5.92
N LEU A 159 24.59 19.66 -4.75
CA LEU A 159 24.31 20.73 -3.79
C LEU A 159 25.58 21.33 -3.20
N GLU A 160 26.60 20.52 -2.93
CA GLU A 160 27.92 21.00 -2.48
C GLU A 160 28.58 21.87 -3.56
N LYS A 161 28.51 21.47 -4.84
CA LYS A 161 28.99 22.30 -5.95
C LYS A 161 28.33 23.68 -5.96
N PHE A 162 27.02 23.75 -5.74
CA PHE A 162 26.29 25.03 -5.70
C PHE A 162 26.56 25.85 -4.44
N ARG A 163 26.79 25.22 -3.29
CA ARG A 163 27.12 25.91 -2.03
C ARG A 163 28.52 26.50 -2.04
N ASN A 164 29.47 25.80 -2.64
CA ASN A 164 30.87 26.22 -2.74
C ASN A 164 31.13 27.17 -3.92
N MET A 165 30.11 27.42 -4.74
CA MET A 165 30.21 28.34 -5.87
C MET A 165 30.36 29.78 -5.37
N ILE A 166 31.26 30.52 -6.00
CA ILE A 166 31.41 31.96 -5.74
C ILE A 166 30.07 32.64 -6.11
N PRO A 167 29.58 33.59 -5.29
CA PRO A 167 28.38 34.36 -5.62
C PRO A 167 28.49 34.96 -7.02
N PHE A 168 27.39 34.92 -7.77
CA PHE A 168 27.36 35.29 -9.19
C PHE A 168 27.93 36.69 -9.48
N ASP A 169 27.72 37.64 -8.57
CA ASP A 169 28.21 39.03 -8.68
C ASP A 169 29.74 39.18 -8.59
N GLN A 170 30.41 38.16 -8.04
CA GLN A 170 31.87 38.15 -7.82
C GLN A 170 32.59 37.11 -8.67
N MET A 171 31.86 36.38 -9.53
CA MET A 171 32.41 35.32 -10.36
C MET A 171 33.06 35.90 -11.62
N THR A 172 34.34 35.58 -11.84
CA THR A 172 35.03 35.98 -13.08
C THR A 172 34.63 35.08 -14.25
N ILE A 173 34.82 35.57 -15.48
CA ILE A 173 34.53 34.79 -16.70
C ILE A 173 35.38 33.50 -16.75
N GLU A 174 36.58 33.53 -16.19
CA GLU A 174 37.47 32.36 -16.11
C GLU A 174 36.94 31.32 -15.13
N ASP A 175 36.47 31.74 -13.95
CA ASP A 175 35.83 30.86 -12.96
C ASP A 175 34.51 30.25 -13.47
N LEU A 176 33.74 31.05 -14.21
CA LEU A 176 32.51 30.59 -14.88
C LEU A 176 32.82 29.51 -15.92
N ASN A 177 33.85 29.70 -16.75
CA ASN A 177 34.28 28.70 -17.73
C ASN A 177 34.84 27.42 -17.09
N ASN A 178 35.41 27.51 -15.88
CA ASN A 178 35.92 26.36 -15.13
C ASN A 178 34.79 25.58 -14.44
N THR A 179 33.80 26.26 -13.90
CA THR A 179 32.65 25.66 -13.20
C THR A 179 31.58 25.13 -14.13
N PHE A 180 31.38 25.80 -15.28
CA PHE A 180 30.42 25.47 -16.34
C PHE A 180 31.12 25.42 -17.71
N PRO A 181 31.89 24.35 -17.98
CA PRO A 181 32.63 24.21 -19.24
C PRO A 181 31.71 24.14 -20.47
N GLU A 182 30.44 23.79 -20.30
CA GLU A 182 29.40 23.86 -21.33
C GLU A 182 29.15 25.29 -21.83
N THR A 183 29.37 26.32 -21.02
CA THR A 183 29.15 27.71 -21.45
C THR A 183 30.39 28.35 -22.09
N LYS A 184 31.53 27.66 -22.09
CA LYS A 184 32.83 28.25 -22.40
C LYS A 184 32.99 28.52 -23.88
N LEU A 185 33.24 29.79 -24.27
CA LEU A 185 33.29 30.16 -25.69
C LEU A 185 34.55 29.71 -26.50
N ASP A 186 34.37 29.02 -27.64
CA ASP A 186 35.40 28.37 -28.47
C ASP A 186 35.77 29.23 -29.69
N LYS A 187 36.59 30.25 -29.44
CA LYS A 187 37.02 31.23 -30.44
C LYS A 187 38.00 30.68 -31.48
N VAL A 188 38.69 29.58 -31.16
CA VAL A 188 39.65 28.91 -32.07
C VAL A 188 38.90 28.14 -33.16
N LYS A 189 37.84 27.43 -32.76
CA LYS A 189 37.04 26.60 -33.66
C LYS A 189 36.05 27.42 -34.47
N TYR A 190 35.49 28.49 -33.89
CA TYR A 190 34.57 29.40 -34.56
C TYR A 190 35.18 30.82 -34.55
N PRO A 191 35.94 31.19 -35.60
CA PRO A 191 36.63 32.48 -35.67
C PRO A 191 35.70 33.67 -35.91
N TYR A 192 34.45 33.40 -36.33
CA TYR A 192 33.45 34.43 -36.58
C TYR A 192 32.31 34.34 -35.55
N TRP A 193 31.74 35.50 -35.22
CA TRP A 193 30.59 35.60 -34.33
C TRP A 193 29.45 34.72 -34.86
N PRO A 194 28.80 33.87 -34.05
CA PRO A 194 28.71 33.92 -32.57
C PRO A 194 29.72 33.08 -31.75
N HIS A 195 30.92 32.72 -32.26
CA HIS A 195 32.03 32.10 -31.50
C HIS A 195 31.61 31.02 -30.49
N LYS A 196 30.93 29.99 -30.97
CA LYS A 196 29.67 29.55 -30.36
C LYS A 196 29.73 28.40 -29.34
N PRO A 197 29.81 28.74 -28.05
CA PRO A 197 29.37 27.87 -26.92
C PRO A 197 28.17 28.18 -26.03
N ILE A 198 27.56 27.13 -25.48
CA ILE A 198 27.35 25.70 -25.91
C ILE A 198 26.26 25.21 -24.92
N ALA A 199 25.04 25.62 -25.13
CA ALA A 199 23.90 24.77 -24.77
C ALA A 199 23.06 24.71 -26.04
N ASP A 200 22.98 25.90 -26.63
CA ASP A 200 22.59 26.17 -27.97
C ASP A 200 23.72 26.92 -28.60
N LEU A 201 24.39 26.29 -29.51
CA LEU A 201 23.79 26.46 -30.82
C LEU A 201 22.69 25.52 -31.17
#